data_AF-A0A354S9V9-F1
#
_entry.id   AF-A0A354S9V9-F1
#
_cell.length_a   1.000
_cell.length_b   1.000
_cell.length_c   1.000
_cell.angle_alpha   90.00
_cell.angle_beta   90.00
_cell.angle_gamma   90.00
#
_symmetry.space_group_name_H-M   'P 1'
#
loop_
_entity.id
_entity.type
_entity.pdbx_description
1 polymer ?
#
loop_
_entity_poly.entity_id
_entity_poly.type
_entity_poly.pdbx_seq_one_letter_code
_entity_poly.pdbx_strand_id
1 'polypeptide(L)'
;MLLLVFNRPEQTKLAIDAILRERPSRVYVSGDGPRGHVETDTANVQQVWDLIHASPWECEVVEHRGDRNLGCGTAVRGALDWYFEHEPFGFVVEDDVELAPGALALAAHLFEVGESDPRVGNISVFNTVPTEQIREPSASFRRSIFSASQGWGTWAQTWKACPSTPVGWRTWLPEEQLAALGGRELMIRWRGILDRDVAAHAHPTAFSWDFTWQAHLWATQPVSLISNLNLIRNTGFSAGATFSENVPPWWPRQTGTWSEP
;
A
#
# COMPACT_ATOMS: atom_id res chain seq x y z
N MET A 1 8.41 8.27 5.15
CA MET A 1 7.39 7.60 4.30
C MET A 1 8.04 7.12 3.02
N LEU A 2 7.48 6.14 2.34
CA LEU A 2 7.89 5.66 1.02
C LEU A 2 6.86 6.11 -0.05
N LEU A 3 7.34 6.69 -1.14
CA LEU A 3 6.61 6.94 -2.37
C LEU A 3 7.12 5.97 -3.45
N LEU A 4 6.24 5.12 -3.94
CA LEU A 4 6.50 4.21 -5.06
C LEU A 4 6.12 4.90 -6.37
N VAL A 5 7.03 4.96 -7.33
CA VAL A 5 6.78 5.62 -8.63
C VAL A 5 7.13 4.75 -9.82
N PHE A 6 6.55 5.05 -10.97
CA PHE A 6 7.00 4.49 -12.23
C PHE A 6 7.02 5.51 -13.37
N ASN A 7 6.03 5.47 -14.27
CA ASN A 7 6.04 6.19 -15.55
C ASN A 7 4.80 7.06 -15.76
N ARG A 8 4.17 7.52 -14.66
CA ARG A 8 2.95 8.33 -14.66
C ARG A 8 3.21 9.75 -14.16
N PRO A 9 3.82 10.63 -14.97
CA PRO A 9 4.24 11.96 -14.51
C PRO A 9 3.07 12.82 -14.01
N GLU A 10 1.89 12.73 -14.63
CA GLU A 10 0.72 13.53 -14.22
C GLU A 10 0.21 13.12 -12.82
N GLN A 11 0.02 11.81 -12.59
CA GLN A 11 -0.40 11.28 -11.30
C GLN A 11 0.68 11.51 -10.24
N THR A 12 1.94 11.26 -10.58
CA THR A 12 3.08 11.49 -9.67
C THR A 12 3.11 12.94 -9.20
N LYS A 13 2.87 13.91 -10.09
CA LYS A 13 2.81 15.33 -9.70
C LYS A 13 1.74 15.59 -8.65
N LEU A 14 0.56 15.01 -8.82
CA LEU A 14 -0.55 15.15 -7.88
C LEU A 14 -0.23 14.50 -6.52
N ALA A 15 0.36 13.31 -6.53
CA ALA A 15 0.80 12.62 -5.32
C ALA A 15 1.86 13.44 -4.57
N ILE A 16 2.89 13.94 -5.27
CA ILE A 16 3.92 14.80 -4.66
C ILE A 16 3.30 16.06 -4.05
N ASP A 17 2.40 16.75 -4.76
CA ASP A 17 1.74 17.95 -4.24
C ASP A 17 0.94 17.67 -2.96
N ALA A 18 0.32 16.49 -2.87
CA ALA A 18 -0.37 16.06 -1.65
C ALA A 18 0.62 15.78 -0.51
N ILE A 19 1.72 15.07 -0.79
CA ILE A 19 2.75 14.74 0.20
C ILE A 19 3.42 16.00 0.74
N LEU A 20 3.73 16.99 -0.11
CA LEU A 20 4.34 18.25 0.32
C LEU A 20 3.46 19.00 1.34
N ARG A 21 2.13 18.93 1.22
CA ARG A 21 1.20 19.54 2.19
C ARG A 21 1.19 18.81 3.53
N GLU A 22 1.45 17.51 3.53
CA GLU A 22 1.52 16.69 4.75
C GLU A 22 2.87 16.80 5.47
N ARG A 23 3.87 17.47 4.87
CA ARG A 23 5.17 17.82 5.47
C ARG A 23 5.85 16.63 6.18
N PRO A 24 6.11 15.50 5.49
CA PRO A 24 6.82 14.37 6.08
C PRO A 24 8.21 14.78 6.58
N SER A 25 8.69 14.14 7.63
CA SER A 25 10.04 14.37 8.17
C SER A 25 11.16 13.80 7.28
N ARG A 26 10.85 12.77 6.49
CA ARG A 26 11.73 12.12 5.51
C ARG A 26 10.91 11.40 4.45
N VAL A 27 11.37 11.47 3.21
CA VAL A 27 10.76 10.79 2.06
C VAL A 27 11.76 9.83 1.44
N TYR A 28 11.35 8.58 1.29
CA TYR A 28 12.01 7.60 0.45
C TYR A 28 11.25 7.53 -0.86
N VAL A 29 11.95 7.54 -1.98
CA VAL A 29 11.35 7.40 -3.31
C VAL A 29 11.97 6.21 -4.00
N SER A 30 11.14 5.23 -4.36
CA SER A 30 11.58 4.08 -5.14
C SER A 30 10.87 4.05 -6.49
N GLY A 31 11.64 4.11 -7.56
CA GLY A 31 11.12 4.07 -8.93
C GLY A 31 11.55 2.81 -9.69
N ASP A 32 10.61 2.12 -10.33
CA ASP A 32 10.93 1.03 -11.26
C ASP A 32 11.49 1.59 -12.59
N GLY A 33 12.27 0.80 -13.30
CA GLY A 33 12.88 1.21 -14.57
C GLY A 33 11.94 1.08 -15.77
N PRO A 34 12.29 1.65 -16.94
CA PRO A 34 11.46 1.60 -18.13
C PRO A 34 11.29 0.17 -18.67
N ARG A 35 10.14 -0.12 -19.27
CA ARG A 35 9.95 -1.34 -20.06
C ARG A 35 10.64 -1.15 -21.40
N GLY A 36 11.64 -1.97 -21.70
CA GLY A 36 12.43 -1.84 -22.93
C GLY A 36 11.64 -1.97 -24.24
N HIS A 37 10.39 -2.44 -24.20
CA HIS A 37 9.50 -2.57 -25.35
C HIS A 37 8.44 -1.44 -25.44
N VAL A 38 8.43 -0.47 -24.52
CA VAL A 38 7.50 0.66 -24.51
C VAL A 38 8.28 1.94 -24.74
N GLU A 39 8.15 2.53 -25.94
CA GLU A 39 8.95 3.68 -26.38
C GLU A 39 8.80 4.91 -25.46
N THR A 40 7.59 5.12 -24.90
CA THR A 40 7.29 6.27 -24.04
C THR A 40 7.83 6.15 -22.61
N ASP A 41 8.17 4.94 -22.15
CA ASP A 41 8.55 4.71 -20.75
C ASP A 41 9.83 5.46 -20.38
N THR A 42 10.83 5.47 -21.25
CA THR A 42 12.11 6.13 -20.96
C THR A 42 11.90 7.62 -20.68
N ALA A 43 11.11 8.30 -21.52
CA ALA A 43 10.80 9.71 -21.35
C ALA A 43 9.92 9.96 -20.11
N ASN A 44 8.92 9.13 -19.87
CA ASN A 44 8.01 9.28 -18.75
C ASN A 44 8.69 9.03 -17.39
N VAL A 45 9.53 7.99 -17.29
CA VAL A 45 10.32 7.71 -16.07
C VAL A 45 11.28 8.87 -15.81
N GLN A 46 11.94 9.40 -16.84
CA GLN A 46 12.80 10.58 -16.68
C GLN A 46 12.00 11.78 -16.17
N GLN A 47 10.83 12.05 -16.75
CA GLN A 47 9.96 13.14 -16.32
C GLN A 47 9.50 12.99 -14.86
N VAL A 48 9.20 11.76 -14.42
CA VAL A 48 8.89 11.45 -13.02
C VAL A 48 10.04 11.84 -12.09
N TRP A 49 11.29 11.46 -12.43
CA TRP A 49 12.46 11.84 -11.65
C TRP A 49 12.73 13.35 -11.67
N ASP A 50 12.53 14.00 -12.81
CA ASP A 50 12.66 15.46 -12.92
C ASP A 50 11.65 16.18 -12.01
N LEU A 51 10.42 15.68 -11.92
CA LEU A 51 9.41 16.19 -10.98
C LEU A 51 9.84 16.01 -9.52
N ILE A 52 10.39 14.84 -9.17
CA ILE A 52 10.89 14.56 -7.81
C ILE A 52 12.01 15.53 -7.43
N HIS A 53 13.00 15.75 -8.32
CA HIS A 53 14.13 16.66 -8.04
C HIS A 53 13.74 18.14 -8.03
N ALA A 54 12.76 18.54 -8.86
CA ALA A 54 12.31 19.93 -8.93
C ALA A 54 11.37 20.31 -7.77
N SER A 55 10.90 19.34 -6.99
CA SER A 55 9.95 19.57 -5.92
C SER A 55 10.61 20.19 -4.67
N PRO A 56 9.95 21.15 -4.01
CA PRO A 56 10.51 21.89 -2.88
C PRO A 56 10.41 21.09 -1.57
N TRP A 57 11.11 19.95 -1.49
CA TRP A 57 11.13 19.13 -0.29
C TRP A 57 11.77 19.88 0.89
N GLU A 58 11.03 19.99 1.99
CA GLU A 58 11.53 20.55 3.26
C GLU A 58 12.19 19.47 4.15
N CYS A 59 12.47 18.29 3.59
CA CYS A 59 12.97 17.11 4.29
C CYS A 59 14.02 16.37 3.45
N GLU A 60 14.68 15.40 4.08
CA GLU A 60 15.59 14.50 3.38
C GLU A 60 14.82 13.61 2.39
N VAL A 61 15.35 13.51 1.16
CA VAL A 61 14.85 12.62 0.12
C VAL A 61 15.91 11.57 -0.17
N VAL A 62 15.56 10.29 0.03
CA VAL A 62 16.42 9.14 -0.23
C VAL A 62 15.87 8.37 -1.43
N GLU A 63 16.71 8.05 -2.39
CA GLU A 63 16.27 7.52 -3.68
C GLU A 63 16.75 6.09 -3.93
N HIS A 64 15.87 5.29 -4.51
CA HIS A 64 16.16 3.96 -5.02
C HIS A 64 15.64 3.87 -6.47
N ARG A 65 16.54 3.62 -7.43
CA ARG A 65 16.22 3.68 -8.86
C ARG A 65 16.48 2.32 -9.50
N GLY A 66 15.46 1.79 -10.18
CA GLY A 66 15.60 0.59 -11.02
C GLY A 66 16.08 0.94 -12.44
N ASP A 67 17.02 0.16 -12.97
CA ASP A 67 17.52 0.34 -14.35
C ASP A 67 16.57 -0.22 -15.43
N ARG A 68 15.71 -1.17 -15.04
CA ARG A 68 14.77 -1.86 -15.93
C ARG A 68 13.49 -2.18 -15.17
N ASN A 69 12.39 -2.30 -15.90
CA ASN A 69 11.12 -2.70 -15.31
C ASN A 69 11.19 -4.13 -14.74
N LEU A 70 10.94 -4.28 -13.44
CA LEU A 70 10.81 -5.58 -12.77
C LEU A 70 9.34 -5.99 -12.61
N GLY A 71 8.41 -5.07 -12.87
CA GLY A 71 6.97 -5.28 -12.75
C GLY A 71 6.48 -5.10 -11.31
N CYS A 72 5.17 -4.89 -11.15
CA CYS A 72 4.56 -4.44 -9.89
C CYS A 72 4.94 -5.32 -8.69
N GLY A 73 4.76 -6.64 -8.77
CA GLY A 73 5.06 -7.55 -7.66
C GLY A 73 6.52 -7.47 -7.20
N THR A 74 7.46 -7.63 -8.13
CA THR A 74 8.90 -7.67 -7.81
C THR A 74 9.45 -6.29 -7.43
N ALA A 75 9.09 -5.23 -8.17
CA ALA A 75 9.57 -3.88 -7.92
C ALA A 75 9.06 -3.33 -6.58
N VAL A 76 7.78 -3.50 -6.27
CA VAL A 76 7.20 -3.02 -5.00
C VAL A 76 7.77 -3.79 -3.82
N ARG A 77 7.93 -5.12 -3.92
CA ARG A 77 8.56 -5.91 -2.87
C ARG A 77 9.99 -5.45 -2.61
N GLY A 78 10.80 -5.30 -3.67
CA GLY A 78 12.19 -4.82 -3.54
C GLY A 78 12.26 -3.42 -2.93
N ALA A 79 11.36 -2.51 -3.31
CA ALA A 79 11.26 -1.17 -2.73
C ALA A 79 10.94 -1.20 -1.23
N LEU A 80 10.02 -2.07 -0.82
CA LEU A 80 9.64 -2.23 0.59
C LEU A 80 10.77 -2.89 1.40
N ASP A 81 11.43 -3.92 0.85
CA ASP A 81 12.58 -4.55 1.48
C ASP A 81 13.70 -3.52 1.73
N TRP A 82 14.07 -2.75 0.70
CA TRP A 82 15.02 -1.63 0.81
C TRP A 82 14.58 -0.58 1.83
N TYR A 83 13.31 -0.15 1.80
CA TYR A 83 12.82 0.86 2.72
C TYR A 83 12.93 0.41 4.19
N PHE A 84 12.55 -0.83 4.49
CA PHE A 84 12.60 -1.38 5.85
C PHE A 84 14.00 -1.86 6.29
N GLU A 85 15.03 -1.75 5.44
CA GLU A 85 16.43 -1.77 5.89
C GLU A 85 16.81 -0.48 6.63
N HIS A 86 16.14 0.63 6.33
CA HIS A 86 16.47 1.95 6.84
C HIS A 86 15.55 2.42 7.97
N GLU A 87 14.28 2.03 7.95
CA GLU A 87 13.26 2.51 8.88
C GLU A 87 12.63 1.37 9.71
N PRO A 88 12.39 1.55 11.02
CA PRO A 88 11.80 0.53 11.89
C PRO A 88 10.28 0.35 11.68
N PHE A 89 9.62 1.35 11.11
CA PHE A 89 8.24 1.35 10.68
C PHE A 89 8.05 2.43 9.62
N GLY A 90 6.95 2.38 8.87
CA GLY A 90 6.80 3.35 7.80
C GLY A 90 5.47 3.31 7.08
N PHE A 91 5.10 4.49 6.56
CA PHE A 91 3.92 4.70 5.73
C PHE A 91 4.30 4.70 4.24
N VAL A 92 3.46 4.13 3.39
CA VAL A 92 3.69 3.83 1.98
C VAL A 92 2.52 4.36 1.13
N VAL A 93 2.87 5.04 0.03
CA VAL A 93 1.93 5.50 -1.00
C VAL A 93 2.47 5.19 -2.39
N GLU A 94 1.58 5.07 -3.37
CA GLU A 94 1.90 4.89 -4.79
C GLU A 94 1.76 6.22 -5.55
N ASP A 95 2.32 6.30 -6.75
CA ASP A 95 2.31 7.50 -7.60
C ASP A 95 0.91 7.97 -8.01
N ASP A 96 -0.10 7.11 -7.84
CA ASP A 96 -1.49 7.39 -8.12
C ASP A 96 -2.36 7.60 -6.86
N VAL A 97 -1.72 7.83 -5.71
CA VAL A 97 -2.39 8.09 -4.43
C VAL A 97 -2.19 9.53 -3.99
N GLU A 98 -3.26 10.30 -3.98
CA GLU A 98 -3.29 11.62 -3.35
C GLU A 98 -3.75 11.51 -1.90
N LEU A 99 -2.92 12.01 -0.98
CA LEU A 99 -3.26 12.11 0.44
C LEU A 99 -4.19 13.31 0.70
N ALA A 100 -5.21 13.08 1.52
CA ALA A 100 -6.05 14.14 2.05
C ALA A 100 -5.38 14.81 3.28
N PRO A 101 -5.75 16.05 3.61
CA PRO A 101 -5.19 16.75 4.76
C PRO A 101 -5.33 15.96 6.07
N GLY A 102 -4.20 15.79 6.78
CA GLY A 102 -4.13 15.08 8.06
C GLY A 102 -3.97 13.56 7.94
N ALA A 103 -3.77 13.03 6.72
CA ALA A 103 -3.54 11.61 6.51
C ALA A 103 -2.28 11.09 7.23
N LEU A 104 -1.15 11.80 7.15
CA LEU A 104 0.08 11.38 7.83
C LEU A 104 -0.03 11.56 9.35
N ALA A 105 -0.76 12.58 9.81
CA ALA A 105 -0.98 12.79 11.23
C ALA A 105 -1.83 11.65 11.83
N LEU A 106 -2.91 11.24 11.15
CA LEU A 106 -3.66 10.05 11.55
C LEU A 106 -2.79 8.79 11.49
N ALA A 107 -2.00 8.60 10.43
CA ALA A 107 -1.12 7.44 10.32
C ALA A 107 -0.12 7.36 11.49
N ALA A 108 0.48 8.48 11.90
CA ALA A 108 1.35 8.54 13.08
C ALA A 108 0.61 8.11 14.35
N HIS A 109 -0.60 8.64 14.58
CA HIS A 109 -1.43 8.22 15.71
C HIS A 109 -1.76 6.72 15.67
N LEU A 110 -2.04 6.15 14.49
CA LEU A 110 -2.30 4.71 14.35
C LEU A 110 -1.06 3.85 14.65
N PHE A 111 0.14 4.32 14.33
CA PHE A 111 1.38 3.63 14.72
C PHE A 111 1.55 3.62 16.24
N GLU A 112 1.31 4.73 16.92
CA GLU A 112 1.38 4.82 18.40
C GLU A 112 0.38 3.85 19.06
N VAL A 113 -0.87 3.82 18.56
CA VAL A 113 -1.88 2.87 19.05
C VAL A 113 -1.45 1.42 18.81
N GLY A 114 -0.93 1.14 17.61
CA GLY A 114 -0.52 -0.20 17.19
C GLY A 114 0.68 -0.77 17.96
N GLU A 115 1.60 0.08 18.40
CA GLU A 115 2.80 -0.33 19.13
C GLU A 115 2.48 -1.10 20.43
N SER A 116 1.34 -0.78 21.06
CA SER A 116 0.89 -1.42 22.30
C SER A 116 0.23 -2.81 22.11
N ASP A 117 -0.10 -3.21 20.88
CA ASP A 117 -0.84 -4.44 20.61
C ASP A 117 -0.13 -5.30 19.57
N PRO A 118 0.53 -6.41 19.98
CA PRO A 118 1.32 -7.24 19.07
C PRO A 118 0.50 -7.95 17.99
N ARG A 119 -0.83 -7.87 18.03
CA ARG A 119 -1.71 -8.40 16.98
C ARG A 119 -1.88 -7.41 15.83
N VAL A 120 -1.48 -6.14 16.01
CA VAL A 120 -1.58 -5.10 14.97
C VAL A 120 -0.36 -5.19 14.08
N GLY A 121 -0.58 -5.54 12.81
CA GLY A 121 0.49 -5.63 11.81
C GLY A 121 0.38 -4.61 10.68
N ASN A 122 -0.72 -3.87 10.61
CA ASN A 122 -0.97 -2.95 9.51
C ASN A 122 -1.79 -1.74 9.98
N ILE A 123 -1.48 -0.58 9.43
CA ILE A 123 -2.33 0.61 9.50
C ILE A 123 -2.76 1.02 8.09
N SER A 124 -3.90 1.70 7.96
CA SER A 124 -4.31 2.30 6.69
C SER A 124 -5.21 3.50 6.91
N VAL A 125 -5.03 4.51 6.06
CA VAL A 125 -5.91 5.69 6.00
C VAL A 125 -6.90 5.61 4.82
N PHE A 126 -6.93 4.49 4.13
CA PHE A 126 -7.89 4.19 3.07
C PHE A 126 -9.11 3.47 3.63
N ASN A 127 -10.27 4.10 3.49
CA ASN A 127 -11.54 3.52 3.90
C ASN A 127 -12.42 3.18 2.68
N THR A 128 -12.65 1.89 2.47
CA THR A 128 -13.56 1.37 1.43
C THR A 128 -14.97 1.06 1.95
N VAL A 129 -15.21 1.21 3.26
CA VAL A 129 -16.50 0.90 3.89
C VAL A 129 -17.34 2.17 3.99
N PRO A 130 -18.57 2.18 3.43
CA PRO A 130 -19.48 3.31 3.57
C PRO A 130 -19.75 3.64 5.03
N THR A 131 -19.83 4.93 5.38
CA THR A 131 -19.98 5.40 6.77
C THR A 131 -21.18 4.77 7.47
N GLU A 132 -22.29 4.57 6.77
CA GLU A 132 -23.50 3.95 7.28
C GLU A 132 -23.36 2.46 7.64
N GLN A 133 -22.30 1.80 7.17
CA GLN A 133 -21.98 0.40 7.47
C GLN A 133 -20.92 0.29 8.59
N ILE A 134 -20.36 1.40 9.05
CA ILE A 134 -19.40 1.43 10.15
C ILE A 134 -20.18 1.41 11.46
N ARG A 135 -19.85 0.46 12.34
CA ARG A 135 -20.51 0.30 13.64
C ARG A 135 -20.35 1.52 14.55
N GLU A 136 -19.17 2.13 14.54
CA GLU A 136 -18.82 3.30 15.36
C GLU A 136 -18.27 4.42 14.46
N PRO A 137 -19.13 5.07 13.66
CA PRO A 137 -18.69 6.00 12.62
C PRO A 137 -18.08 7.29 13.17
N SER A 138 -18.29 7.59 14.45
CA SER A 138 -17.69 8.75 15.14
C SER A 138 -16.26 8.50 15.63
N ALA A 139 -15.81 7.24 15.72
CA ALA A 139 -14.42 6.94 16.04
C ALA A 139 -13.51 7.29 14.86
N SER A 140 -12.27 7.71 15.12
CA SER A 140 -11.33 8.07 14.04
C SER A 140 -10.90 6.86 13.20
N PHE A 141 -10.86 5.66 13.81
CA PHE A 141 -10.48 4.42 13.16
C PHE A 141 -11.22 3.22 13.74
N ARG A 142 -11.10 2.07 13.08
CA ARG A 142 -11.63 0.77 13.52
C ARG A 142 -10.59 -0.32 13.36
N ARG A 143 -10.84 -1.45 14.01
CA ARG A 143 -10.07 -2.67 13.82
C ARG A 143 -10.69 -3.50 12.69
N SER A 144 -9.86 -4.03 11.81
CA SER A 144 -10.24 -4.85 10.67
C SER A 144 -9.33 -6.08 10.60
N ILE A 145 -9.82 -7.19 10.05
CA ILE A 145 -8.94 -8.30 9.65
C ILE A 145 -8.32 -8.07 8.27
N PHE A 146 -8.85 -7.12 7.50
CA PHE A 146 -8.33 -6.81 6.17
C PHE A 146 -7.34 -5.65 6.20
N SER A 147 -6.24 -5.79 5.47
CA SER A 147 -5.36 -4.69 5.06
C SER A 147 -5.97 -3.91 3.89
N ALA A 148 -5.65 -2.63 3.80
CA ALA A 148 -5.98 -1.78 2.66
C ALA A 148 -4.68 -1.07 2.24
N SER A 149 -4.19 -1.36 1.04
CA SER A 149 -2.81 -1.09 0.58
C SER A 149 -2.59 0.25 -0.13
N GLN A 150 -3.58 1.15 -0.16
CA GLN A 150 -3.43 2.47 -0.78
C GLN A 150 -3.31 3.55 0.29
N GLY A 151 -2.10 3.91 0.71
CA GLY A 151 -1.89 4.76 1.90
C GLY A 151 -1.97 3.93 3.18
N TRP A 152 -0.94 3.12 3.39
CA TRP A 152 -0.86 2.13 4.46
C TRP A 152 0.50 2.17 5.13
N GLY A 153 0.65 1.44 6.22
CA GLY A 153 1.95 1.32 6.88
C GLY A 153 2.06 0.06 7.73
N THR A 154 3.30 -0.29 8.03
CA THR A 154 3.64 -1.43 8.89
C THR A 154 4.99 -1.21 9.58
N TRP A 155 5.37 -2.16 10.43
CA TRP A 155 6.66 -2.23 11.09
C TRP A 155 7.61 -3.11 10.29
N ALA A 156 8.89 -2.75 10.29
CA ALA A 156 9.93 -3.44 9.55
C ALA A 156 10.02 -4.93 9.93
N GLN A 157 9.87 -5.25 11.22
CA GLN A 157 9.89 -6.64 11.70
C GLN A 157 8.73 -7.47 11.15
N THR A 158 7.53 -6.88 11.05
CA THR A 158 6.35 -7.55 10.48
C THR A 158 6.57 -7.76 8.99
N TRP A 159 7.03 -6.73 8.27
CA TRP A 159 7.34 -6.86 6.85
C TRP A 159 8.41 -7.93 6.57
N LYS A 160 9.53 -7.91 7.29
CA LYS A 160 10.64 -8.87 7.11
C LYS A 160 10.23 -10.31 7.41
N ALA A 161 9.22 -10.53 8.25
CA ALA A 161 8.67 -11.85 8.53
C ALA A 161 7.72 -12.36 7.42
N CYS A 162 7.27 -11.47 6.52
CA CYS A 162 6.38 -11.85 5.42
C CYS A 162 7.13 -12.68 4.38
N PRO A 163 6.64 -13.89 4.02
CA PRO A 163 7.18 -14.64 2.91
C PRO A 163 7.22 -13.81 1.62
N SER A 164 8.22 -14.04 0.77
CA SER A 164 8.30 -13.41 -0.56
C SER A 164 7.26 -13.94 -1.55
N THR A 165 6.66 -15.09 -1.23
CA THR A 165 5.78 -15.85 -2.11
C THR A 165 4.69 -16.55 -1.31
N PRO A 166 3.48 -16.74 -1.88
CA PRO A 166 2.44 -17.55 -1.23
C PRO A 166 2.71 -19.06 -1.36
N VAL A 167 3.81 -19.49 -1.99
CA VAL A 167 4.14 -20.92 -2.13
C VAL A 167 4.23 -21.57 -0.75
N GLY A 168 3.49 -22.67 -0.60
CA GLY A 168 3.41 -23.39 0.68
C GLY A 168 2.52 -22.71 1.73
N TRP A 169 1.65 -21.76 1.35
CA TRP A 169 0.88 -20.97 2.31
C TRP A 169 0.10 -21.76 3.36
N ARG A 170 -0.37 -22.96 3.01
CA ARG A 170 -1.08 -23.85 3.94
C ARG A 170 -0.26 -24.30 5.15
N THR A 171 1.07 -24.19 5.08
CA THR A 171 1.98 -24.55 6.18
C THR A 171 2.08 -23.47 7.24
N TRP A 172 1.89 -22.21 6.87
CA TRP A 172 2.01 -21.05 7.77
C TRP A 172 0.68 -20.30 7.97
N LEU A 173 -0.35 -20.58 7.17
CA LEU A 173 -1.72 -20.13 7.36
C LEU A 173 -2.69 -21.32 7.19
N PRO A 174 -3.02 -22.05 8.27
CA PRO A 174 -3.97 -23.16 8.22
C PRO A 174 -5.38 -22.72 7.80
N GLU A 175 -6.11 -23.57 7.08
CA GLU A 175 -7.47 -23.26 6.63
C GLU A 175 -8.44 -23.10 7.81
N GLU A 176 -8.22 -23.77 8.95
CA GLU A 176 -9.01 -23.57 10.17
C GLU A 176 -8.85 -22.16 10.73
N GLN A 177 -7.66 -21.57 10.62
CA GLN A 177 -7.38 -20.20 11.06
C GLN A 177 -8.12 -19.19 10.18
N LEU A 178 -8.12 -19.37 8.85
CA LEU A 178 -8.93 -18.57 7.93
C LEU A 178 -10.42 -18.70 8.24
N ALA A 179 -10.89 -19.91 8.51
CA ALA A 179 -12.29 -20.15 8.86
C ALA A 179 -12.67 -19.50 10.20
N ALA A 180 -11.76 -19.46 11.18
CA ALA A 180 -11.97 -18.79 12.45
C ALA A 180 -12.06 -17.26 12.32
N LEU A 181 -11.35 -16.67 11.35
CA LEU A 181 -11.33 -15.22 11.13
C LEU A 181 -12.62 -14.68 10.50
N GLY A 182 -13.17 -15.37 9.49
CA GLY A 182 -14.32 -14.86 8.72
C GLY A 182 -15.26 -15.93 8.19
N GLY A 183 -15.21 -17.13 8.77
CA GLY A 183 -16.07 -18.24 8.40
C GLY A 183 -15.63 -18.98 7.13
N ARG A 184 -16.41 -20.00 6.79
CA ARG A 184 -16.14 -20.92 5.67
C ARG A 184 -16.07 -20.21 4.31
N GLU A 185 -16.88 -19.17 4.11
CA GLU A 185 -16.90 -18.42 2.85
C GLU A 185 -15.61 -17.62 2.63
N LEU A 186 -15.09 -16.95 3.67
CA LEU A 186 -13.80 -16.27 3.60
C LEU A 186 -12.70 -17.26 3.25
N MET A 187 -12.65 -18.39 3.97
CA MET A 187 -11.65 -19.44 3.77
C MET A 187 -11.68 -19.96 2.32
N ILE A 188 -12.84 -20.34 1.79
CA ILE A 188 -12.95 -20.88 0.42
C ILE A 188 -12.49 -19.86 -0.62
N ARG A 189 -12.92 -18.61 -0.47
CA ARG A 189 -12.55 -17.52 -1.38
C ARG A 189 -11.04 -17.30 -1.38
N TRP A 190 -10.43 -17.17 -0.20
CA TRP A 190 -9.01 -16.85 -0.07
C TRP A 190 -8.10 -18.03 -0.40
N ARG A 191 -8.53 -19.26 -0.13
CA ARG A 191 -7.86 -20.46 -0.65
C ARG A 191 -7.72 -20.39 -2.17
N GLY A 192 -8.82 -20.06 -2.87
CA GLY A 192 -8.79 -19.92 -4.33
C GLY A 192 -7.95 -18.75 -4.83
N ILE A 193 -7.90 -17.64 -4.09
CA ILE A 193 -7.03 -16.49 -4.42
C ILE A 193 -5.56 -16.89 -4.27
N LEU A 194 -5.18 -17.46 -3.13
CA LEU A 194 -3.79 -17.84 -2.84
C LEU A 194 -3.30 -18.95 -3.76
N ASP A 195 -4.14 -19.93 -4.10
CA ASP A 195 -3.76 -20.99 -5.07
C ASP A 195 -3.53 -20.42 -6.48
N ARG A 196 -4.30 -19.41 -6.90
CA ARG A 196 -4.04 -18.70 -8.15
C ARG A 196 -2.77 -17.87 -8.09
N ASP A 197 -2.53 -17.19 -6.97
CA ASP A 197 -1.33 -16.37 -6.78
C ASP A 197 -0.05 -17.24 -6.76
N VAL A 198 -0.11 -18.43 -6.15
CA VAL A 198 0.95 -19.46 -6.25
C VAL A 198 1.23 -19.84 -7.69
N ALA A 199 0.19 -20.11 -8.49
CA ALA A 199 0.36 -20.46 -9.89
C ALA A 199 0.93 -19.29 -10.72
N ALA A 200 0.49 -18.06 -10.44
CA ALA A 200 0.95 -16.84 -11.10
C ALA A 200 2.40 -16.47 -10.72
N HIS A 201 2.87 -16.87 -9.54
CA HIS A 201 4.24 -16.59 -9.08
C HIS A 201 5.33 -17.21 -9.96
N ALA A 202 4.99 -18.20 -10.81
CA ALA A 202 5.87 -18.68 -11.86
C ALA A 202 6.17 -17.62 -12.95
N HIS A 203 5.43 -16.52 -12.96
CA HIS A 203 5.54 -15.40 -13.90
C HIS A 203 5.83 -14.08 -13.13
N PRO A 204 7.06 -13.54 -13.18
CA PRO A 204 7.51 -12.46 -12.31
C PRO A 204 6.73 -11.13 -12.45
N THR A 205 5.97 -10.96 -13.54
CA THR A 205 5.22 -9.73 -13.84
C THR A 205 3.72 -9.81 -13.50
N ALA A 206 3.23 -10.96 -13.01
CA ALA A 206 1.80 -11.26 -12.94
C ALA A 206 1.24 -11.54 -11.54
N PHE A 207 2.06 -11.46 -10.49
CA PHE A 207 1.60 -11.70 -9.11
C PHE A 207 1.41 -10.40 -8.33
N SER A 208 0.52 -10.44 -7.34
CA SER A 208 0.20 -9.30 -6.49
C SER A 208 0.82 -9.48 -5.10
N TRP A 209 1.66 -8.54 -4.67
CA TRP A 209 2.35 -8.64 -3.38
C TRP A 209 1.39 -8.53 -2.19
N ASP A 210 0.25 -7.87 -2.38
CA ASP A 210 -0.74 -7.55 -1.34
C ASP A 210 -1.54 -8.78 -0.86
N PHE A 211 -1.76 -9.80 -1.70
CA PHE A 211 -2.39 -11.05 -1.28
C PHE A 211 -1.52 -11.85 -0.33
N THR A 212 -0.22 -11.95 -0.64
CA THR A 212 0.75 -12.60 0.25
C THR A 212 0.88 -11.83 1.57
N TRP A 213 0.90 -10.50 1.50
CA TRP A 213 0.89 -9.63 2.68
C TRP A 213 -0.35 -9.85 3.57
N GLN A 214 -1.55 -9.83 2.99
CA GLN A 214 -2.79 -10.07 3.73
C GLN A 214 -2.80 -11.45 4.40
N ALA A 215 -2.35 -12.49 3.71
CA ALA A 215 -2.27 -13.84 4.26
C ALA A 215 -1.24 -13.93 5.41
N HIS A 216 -0.09 -13.27 5.27
CA HIS A 216 0.89 -13.18 6.34
C HIS A 216 0.34 -12.49 7.60
N LEU A 217 -0.39 -11.38 7.43
CA LEU A 217 -1.05 -10.71 8.54
C LEU A 217 -2.03 -11.65 9.25
N TRP A 218 -2.86 -12.39 8.51
CA TRP A 218 -3.76 -13.37 9.13
C TRP A 218 -3.07 -14.48 9.89
N ALA A 219 -1.90 -14.91 9.43
CA ALA A 219 -1.11 -15.93 10.08
C ALA A 219 -0.52 -15.44 11.42
N THR A 220 -0.16 -14.16 11.51
CA THR A 220 0.72 -13.66 12.59
C THR A 220 0.13 -12.49 13.38
N GLN A 221 -0.33 -11.45 12.70
CA GLN A 221 -0.78 -10.17 13.26
C GLN A 221 -2.09 -9.75 12.57
N PRO A 222 -3.22 -10.40 12.91
CA PRO A 222 -4.43 -10.37 12.10
C PRO A 222 -5.23 -9.07 12.22
N VAL A 223 -4.72 -8.06 12.93
CA VAL A 223 -5.41 -6.78 13.10
C VAL A 223 -4.75 -5.71 12.24
N SER A 224 -5.60 -5.05 11.45
CA SER A 224 -5.32 -3.77 10.81
C SER A 224 -6.09 -2.66 11.50
N LEU A 225 -5.43 -1.52 11.76
CA LEU A 225 -6.11 -0.28 12.16
C LEU A 225 -6.44 0.51 10.90
N ILE A 226 -7.73 0.70 10.62
CA ILE A 226 -8.22 1.35 9.40
C ILE A 226 -8.98 2.61 9.78
N SER A 227 -8.62 3.74 9.17
CA SER A 227 -9.37 4.99 9.29
C SER A 227 -10.86 4.79 8.98
N ASN A 228 -11.73 5.46 9.73
CA ASN A 228 -13.16 5.55 9.38
C ASN A 228 -13.43 6.67 8.36
N LEU A 229 -12.47 7.55 8.13
CA LEU A 229 -12.48 8.48 7.01
C LEU A 229 -11.71 7.89 5.83
N ASN A 230 -12.19 8.14 4.61
CA ASN A 230 -11.34 7.92 3.44
C ASN A 230 -10.40 9.13 3.30
N LEU A 231 -9.11 8.95 3.56
CA LEU A 231 -8.10 10.02 3.47
C LEU A 231 -7.18 9.86 2.26
N ILE A 232 -7.59 9.07 1.26
CA ILE A 232 -6.88 8.98 -0.02
C ILE A 232 -7.83 9.15 -1.20
N ARG A 233 -7.29 9.67 -2.29
CA ARG A 233 -7.93 9.66 -3.61
C ARG A 233 -7.00 8.95 -4.60
N ASN A 234 -7.48 7.85 -5.17
CA ASN A 234 -6.76 7.19 -6.25
C ASN A 234 -7.03 7.91 -7.59
N THR A 235 -5.97 8.30 -8.28
CA THR A 235 -5.99 8.99 -9.59
C THR A 235 -5.49 8.12 -10.74
N GLY A 236 -5.26 6.84 -10.46
CA GLY A 236 -4.65 5.87 -11.37
C GLY A 236 -5.63 5.17 -12.29
N PHE A 237 -6.93 5.32 -12.07
CA PHE A 237 -7.98 4.73 -12.91
C PHE A 237 -7.88 5.22 -14.36
N SER A 238 -7.22 4.43 -15.19
CA SER A 238 -6.90 4.78 -16.58
C SER A 238 -6.45 3.54 -17.35
N ALA A 239 -6.40 3.64 -18.69
CA ALA A 239 -5.84 2.59 -19.55
C ALA A 239 -4.34 2.29 -19.27
N GLY A 240 -3.63 3.17 -18.55
CA GLY A 240 -2.25 2.95 -18.10
C GLY A 240 -2.13 2.21 -16.75
N ALA A 241 -3.26 1.80 -16.16
CA ALA A 241 -3.31 1.07 -14.89
C ALA A 241 -2.79 -0.38 -15.04
N THR A 242 -2.05 -0.89 -14.04
CA THR A 242 -1.65 -2.30 -14.02
C THR A 242 -2.84 -3.22 -13.70
N PHE A 243 -3.73 -2.80 -12.80
CA PHE A 243 -4.85 -3.61 -12.31
C PHE A 243 -6.19 -2.87 -12.17
N SER A 244 -6.27 -1.59 -12.59
CA SER A 244 -7.41 -0.71 -12.25
C SER A 244 -7.82 0.20 -13.40
N GLU A 245 -8.21 -0.37 -14.54
CA GLU A 245 -8.62 0.41 -15.72
C GLU A 245 -9.92 1.22 -15.52
N ASN A 246 -10.85 0.70 -14.72
CA ASN A 246 -12.17 1.28 -14.51
C ASN A 246 -12.42 1.55 -13.02
N VAL A 247 -13.07 2.68 -12.70
CA VAL A 247 -13.50 3.01 -11.33
C VAL A 247 -14.66 2.09 -10.95
N PRO A 248 -14.52 1.22 -9.92
CA PRO A 248 -15.62 0.39 -9.46
C PRO A 248 -16.79 1.25 -8.92
N PRO A 249 -18.05 0.81 -9.05
CA PRO A 249 -19.20 1.57 -8.53
C PRO A 249 -19.15 1.83 -7.02
N TRP A 250 -18.50 0.94 -6.28
CA TRP A 250 -18.33 1.01 -4.82
C TRP A 250 -17.14 1.87 -4.38
N TRP A 251 -16.33 2.38 -5.31
CA TRP A 251 -15.12 3.11 -4.96
C TRP A 251 -15.44 4.43 -4.24
N PRO A 252 -14.79 4.73 -3.10
CA PRO A 252 -15.03 5.98 -2.39
C PRO A 252 -14.56 7.16 -3.24
N ARG A 253 -15.47 8.10 -3.51
CA ARG A 253 -15.21 9.26 -4.38
C ARG A 253 -14.86 10.53 -3.62
N GLN A 254 -15.10 10.54 -2.31
CA GLN A 254 -14.88 11.69 -1.45
C GLN A 254 -13.74 11.39 -0.48
N THR A 255 -12.91 12.40 -0.27
CA THR A 255 -11.91 12.41 0.78
C THR A 255 -12.40 13.23 1.98
N GLY A 256 -12.04 12.79 3.17
CA GLY A 256 -12.23 13.53 4.41
C GLY A 256 -11.08 14.50 4.69
N THR A 257 -11.10 15.09 5.88
CA THR A 257 -9.98 15.79 6.49
C THR A 257 -9.91 15.35 7.93
N TRP A 258 -8.70 15.13 8.44
CA TRP A 258 -8.50 14.75 9.83
C TRP A 258 -7.67 15.79 10.58
N SER A 259 -8.06 16.03 11.83
CA SER A 259 -7.31 16.79 12.82
C SER A 259 -7.35 16.03 14.14
N GLU A 260 -6.34 16.20 14.99
CA GLU A 260 -6.38 15.67 16.35
C GLU A 260 -7.66 16.12 17.08
N PRO A 261 -8.30 15.25 17.87
CA PRO A 261 -9.43 15.59 18.73
C PRO A 261 -9.09 16.65 19.80
#